data_AF-A0A645BK78-F1
#
_entry.id   AF-A0A645BK78-F1
#
_cell.length_a   1.000
_cell.length_b   1.000
_cell.length_c   1.000
_cell.angle_alpha   90.00
_cell.angle_beta   90.00
_cell.angle_gamma   90.00
#
_symmetry.space_group_name_H-M   'P 1'
#
loop_
_entity.id
_entity.type
_entity.pdbx_description
1 polymer ?
#
loop_
_entity_poly.entity_id
_entity_poly.type
_entity_poly.pdbx_seq_one_letter_code
_entity_poly.pdbx_strand_id
1 'polypeptide(L)'
;MLESKAYEKFLAKLNRIFAWLLIPVLSINFISGYAILHPRIFDWIITKPSAFRLHLNIQPLTIVLVSFHAFYYIRIRILQKGFPKRYVDLFLGICYAILNFGVFYLRLRG
;
A
#
# COMPACT_ATOMS: atom_id res chain seq x y z
N MET A 1 8.51 -25.16 15.15
CA MET A 1 9.24 -24.95 13.87
C MET A 1 8.33 -24.97 12.63
N LEU A 2 7.28 -25.80 12.59
CA LEU A 2 6.30 -25.87 11.48
C LEU A 2 5.45 -24.60 11.30
N GLU A 3 5.03 -23.95 12.39
CA GLU A 3 4.26 -22.71 12.36
C GLU A 3 5.00 -21.55 11.66
N SER A 4 6.33 -21.50 11.82
CA SER A 4 7.14 -20.47 11.16
C SER A 4 7.10 -20.60 9.63
N LYS A 5 7.13 -21.82 9.10
CA LYS A 5 7.09 -22.06 7.64
C LYS A 5 5.72 -21.75 7.04
N ALA A 6 4.64 -22.10 7.73
CA ALA A 6 3.29 -21.77 7.28
C ALA A 6 3.07 -20.25 7.23
N TYR A 7 3.53 -19.53 8.27
CA TYR A 7 3.47 -18.08 8.32
C TYR A 7 4.25 -17.40 7.19
N GLU A 8 5.47 -17.86 6.89
CA GLU A 8 6.25 -17.31 5.76
C GLU A 8 5.54 -17.50 4.41
N LYS A 9 4.99 -18.69 4.17
CA LYS A 9 4.22 -18.97 2.95
C LYS A 9 3.00 -18.06 2.84
N PHE A 10 2.32 -17.84 3.96
CA PHE A 10 1.18 -16.93 4.01
C PHE A 10 1.57 -15.50 3.68
N LEU A 11 2.62 -14.95 4.30
CA LEU A 11 3.11 -13.60 4.01
C LEU A 11 3.56 -13.45 2.55
N ALA A 12 4.26 -14.44 1.99
CA ALA A 12 4.67 -14.43 0.59
C ALA A 12 3.46 -14.43 -0.36
N LYS A 13 2.44 -15.23 -0.04
CA LYS A 13 1.18 -15.27 -0.80
C LYS A 13 0.44 -13.93 -0.72
N LEU A 14 0.32 -13.35 0.47
CA LEU A 14 -0.27 -12.03 0.66
C LEU A 14 0.47 -10.95 -0.12
N ASN A 15 1.81 -10.91 -0.02
CA ASN A 15 2.62 -9.96 -0.76
C ASN A 15 2.41 -10.06 -2.27
N ARG A 16 2.29 -11.29 -2.80
CA ARG A 16 2.00 -11.50 -4.22
C ARG A 16 0.61 -11.00 -4.60
N ILE A 17 -0.42 -11.28 -3.79
CA ILE A 17 -1.79 -10.79 -4.04
C ILE A 17 -1.81 -9.26 -4.03
N PHE A 18 -1.19 -8.65 -3.02
CA PHE A 18 -1.16 -7.19 -2.90
C PHE A 18 -0.36 -6.53 -4.01
N ALA A 19 0.74 -7.14 -4.47
CA ALA A 19 1.48 -6.65 -5.63
C ALA A 19 0.65 -6.68 -6.92
N TRP A 20 -0.15 -7.74 -7.13
CA TRP A 20 -1.09 -7.79 -8.26
C TRP A 20 -2.20 -6.76 -8.14
N LEU A 21 -2.73 -6.54 -6.94
CA LEU A 21 -3.74 -5.51 -6.69
C LEU A 21 -3.18 -4.09 -6.81
N LEU A 22 -1.88 -3.91 -6.54
CA LEU A 22 -1.21 -2.63 -6.62
C LEU A 22 -1.19 -2.09 -8.06
N ILE A 23 -1.12 -2.96 -9.07
CA ILE A 23 -1.13 -2.57 -10.48
C ILE A 23 -2.40 -1.75 -10.84
N PRO A 24 -3.63 -2.29 -10.73
CA PRO A 24 -4.83 -1.52 -11.05
C PRO A 24 -5.03 -0.31 -10.12
N VAL A 25 -4.65 -0.42 -8.83
CA VAL A 25 -4.74 0.69 -7.88
C VAL A 25 -3.84 1.85 -8.30
N LEU A 26 -2.58 1.58 -8.68
CA LEU A 26 -1.67 2.59 -9.19
C LEU A 26 -2.15 3.19 -10.52
N SER A 27 -2.71 2.38 -11.41
CA SER A 27 -3.30 2.89 -12.66
C SER A 27 -4.44 3.87 -12.40
N ILE A 28 -5.37 3.54 -11.49
CA ILE A 28 -6.46 4.44 -11.10
C ILE A 28 -5.91 5.70 -10.43
N ASN A 29 -4.94 5.56 -9.52
CA ASN A 29 -4.30 6.68 -8.85
C ASN A 29 -3.60 7.62 -9.85
N PHE A 30 -2.92 7.06 -10.84
CA PHE A 30 -2.25 7.80 -11.91
C PHE A 30 -3.27 8.53 -12.80
N ILE A 31 -4.26 7.82 -13.35
CA ILE A 31 -5.27 8.42 -14.24
C ILE A 31 -6.04 9.54 -13.53
N SER A 32 -6.49 9.29 -12.30
CA SER A 32 -7.20 10.30 -11.50
C SER A 32 -6.32 11.52 -11.19
N GLY A 33 -5.04 11.31 -10.85
CA GLY A 33 -4.08 12.39 -10.64
C GLY A 33 -3.86 13.24 -11.89
N TYR A 34 -3.67 12.60 -13.05
CA TYR A 34 -3.49 13.30 -14.32
C TYR A 34 -4.75 14.04 -14.76
N ALA A 35 -5.94 13.47 -14.54
CA ALA A 35 -7.19 14.13 -14.85
C ALA A 35 -7.43 15.41 -14.00
N ILE A 36 -6.90 15.46 -12.77
CA ILE A 36 -6.95 16.68 -11.93
C ILE A 36 -6.05 17.78 -12.51
N LEU A 37 -4.85 17.42 -12.97
CA LEU A 37 -3.84 18.35 -13.48
C LEU A 37 -4.15 18.82 -14.91
N HIS A 38 -4.69 17.95 -15.76
CA HIS A 38 -4.94 18.18 -17.17
C HIS A 38 -6.39 17.89 -17.56
N PRO A 39 -7.38 18.64 -17.01
CA PRO A 39 -8.80 18.34 -17.20
C PRO A 39 -9.22 18.35 -18.67
N ARG A 40 -8.67 19.24 -19.51
CA ARG A 40 -8.99 19.29 -20.95
C ARG A 40 -8.71 18.00 -21.71
N ILE A 41 -7.72 17.21 -21.26
CA ILE A 41 -7.34 15.94 -21.90
C ILE A 41 -8.24 14.80 -21.41
N PHE A 42 -8.74 14.88 -20.18
CA PHE A 42 -9.40 13.78 -19.48
C PHE A 42 -10.89 14.01 -19.18
N ASP A 43 -11.45 15.19 -19.45
CA ASP A 43 -12.85 15.52 -19.14
C ASP A 43 -13.85 14.63 -19.88
N TRP A 44 -13.44 14.01 -21.00
CA TRP A 44 -14.25 13.00 -21.71
C TRP A 44 -14.29 11.63 -21.00
N ILE A 45 -13.33 11.35 -20.10
CA ILE A 45 -13.30 10.15 -19.25
C ILE A 45 -13.94 10.44 -17.89
N ILE A 46 -13.47 11.50 -17.23
CA ILE A 46 -13.86 11.84 -15.86
C ILE A 46 -13.71 13.34 -15.62
N THR A 47 -14.76 13.95 -15.07
CA THR A 47 -14.72 15.38 -14.73
C THR A 47 -13.74 15.64 -13.59
N LYS A 48 -13.10 16.81 -13.58
CA LYS A 48 -12.15 17.21 -12.53
C LYS A 48 -12.64 16.96 -11.09
N PRO A 49 -13.88 17.31 -10.68
CA PRO A 49 -14.35 17.06 -9.32
C PRO A 49 -14.47 15.56 -8.99
N SER A 50 -14.90 14.75 -9.96
CA SER A 50 -14.98 13.30 -9.79
C SER A 50 -13.60 12.65 -9.76
N ALA A 51 -12.65 13.13 -10.58
CA ALA A 51 -11.26 12.70 -10.56
C ALA A 51 -10.62 12.99 -9.20
N PHE A 52 -10.85 14.18 -8.64
CA PHE A 52 -10.37 14.57 -7.32
C PHE A 52 -10.90 13.64 -6.21
N ARG A 53 -12.21 13.40 -6.19
CA ARG A 53 -12.82 12.45 -5.23
C ARG A 53 -12.28 11.03 -5.37
N LEU A 54 -12.13 10.56 -6.61
CA LEU A 54 -11.57 9.25 -6.89
C LEU A 54 -10.13 9.13 -6.39
N HIS A 55 -9.31 10.16 -6.66
CA HIS A 55 -7.92 10.22 -6.25
C HIS A 55 -7.77 10.19 -4.73
N LEU A 56 -8.55 11.00 -4.00
CA LEU A 56 -8.55 10.98 -2.53
C LEU A 56 -9.00 9.65 -1.95
N ASN A 57 -9.95 8.96 -2.60
CA ASN A 57 -10.45 7.67 -2.13
C ASN A 57 -9.46 6.52 -2.38
N ILE A 58 -8.70 6.57 -3.48
CA ILE A 58 -7.76 5.51 -3.86
C ILE A 58 -6.38 5.67 -3.19
N GLN A 59 -5.99 6.90 -2.82
CA GLN A 59 -4.70 7.17 -2.17
C GLN A 59 -4.46 6.34 -0.89
N PRO A 60 -5.40 6.27 0.07
CA PRO A 60 -5.22 5.44 1.27
C PRO A 60 -4.93 3.98 0.95
N LEU A 61 -5.71 3.41 0.01
CA LEU A 61 -5.50 2.03 -0.43
C LEU A 61 -4.14 1.86 -1.10
N THR A 62 -3.71 2.83 -1.91
CA THR A 62 -2.39 2.84 -2.54
C THR A 62 -1.29 2.79 -1.48
N ILE A 63 -1.38 3.62 -0.43
CA ILE A 63 -0.38 3.65 0.64
C ILE A 63 -0.34 2.32 1.40
N VAL A 64 -1.50 1.73 1.73
CA VAL A 64 -1.59 0.41 2.37
C VAL A 64 -0.83 -0.64 1.55
N LEU A 65 -1.11 -0.72 0.25
CA LEU A 65 -0.51 -1.74 -0.61
C LEU A 65 0.99 -1.53 -0.84
N VAL A 66 1.40 -0.28 -1.14
CA VAL A 66 2.82 0.07 -1.34
C VAL A 66 3.62 -0.19 -0.06
N SER A 67 3.11 0.26 1.09
CA SER A 67 3.82 0.10 2.37
C SER A 67 3.95 -1.36 2.79
N PHE A 68 2.91 -2.18 2.57
CA PHE A 68 3.00 -3.62 2.82
C PHE A 68 4.10 -4.27 1.97
N HIS A 69 4.13 -3.94 0.67
CA HIS A 69 5.15 -4.46 -0.24
C HIS A 69 6.56 -4.05 0.17
N ALA A 70 6.75 -2.76 0.48
CA ALA A 70 8.02 -2.22 0.94
C ALA A 70 8.49 -2.90 2.24
N PHE A 71 7.62 -3.01 3.24
CA PHE A 71 7.95 -3.64 4.51
C PHE A 71 8.21 -5.14 4.40
N TYR A 72 7.53 -5.85 3.49
CA TYR A 72 7.84 -7.24 3.21
C TYR A 72 9.28 -7.42 2.70
N TYR A 73 9.75 -6.58 1.78
CA TYR A 73 11.13 -6.65 1.30
C TYR A 73 12.16 -6.17 2.32
N ILE A 74 11.85 -5.11 3.07
CA ILE A 74 12.71 -4.65 4.17
C ILE A 74 12.88 -5.77 5.21
N ARG A 75 11.78 -6.44 5.56
CA ARG A 75 11.78 -7.61 6.45
C ARG A 75 12.75 -8.68 5.94
N ILE A 76 12.62 -9.10 4.67
CA ILE A 76 13.52 -10.11 4.09
C ILE A 76 14.98 -9.68 4.19
N ARG A 77 15.30 -8.43 3.85
CA ARG A 77 16.67 -7.89 3.90
C ARG A 77 17.23 -7.84 5.32
N ILE A 78 16.41 -7.52 6.32
CA ILE A 78 16.83 -7.50 7.71
C ILE A 78 17.04 -8.93 8.24
N LEU A 79 16.15 -9.86 7.92
CA LEU A 79 16.29 -11.27 8.32
C LEU A 79 17.54 -11.92 7.69
N GLN A 80 17.87 -11.57 6.44
CA GLN A 80 19.11 -12.01 5.78
C GLN A 80 20.38 -11.56 6.51
N LYS A 81 20.32 -10.48 7.29
CA LYS A 81 21.43 -10.00 8.13
C LYS A 81 21.52 -10.73 9.49
N GLY A 82 20.68 -11.74 9.73
CA GLY A 82 20.71 -12.55 10.95
C GLY A 82 19.94 -11.97 12.14
N PHE A 83 19.15 -10.92 11.93
CA PHE A 83 18.33 -10.35 13.01
C PHE A 83 17.23 -11.33 13.47
N PRO A 84 16.89 -11.37 14.77
CA PRO A 84 15.90 -12.31 15.26
C PRO A 84 14.51 -11.95 14.75
N LYS A 85 13.86 -12.92 14.10
CA LYS A 85 12.57 -12.75 13.41
C LYS A 85 11.49 -12.05 14.24
N ARG A 86 11.34 -12.44 15.51
CA ARG A 86 10.31 -11.88 16.40
C ARG A 86 10.40 -10.37 16.55
N TYR A 87 11.61 -9.82 16.67
CA TYR A 87 11.80 -8.38 16.82
C TYR A 87 11.56 -7.63 15.51
N VAL A 88 11.99 -8.20 14.40
CA VAL A 88 11.76 -7.64 13.06
C VAL A 88 10.27 -7.57 12.76
N ASP A 89 9.53 -8.66 13.00
CA ASP A 89 8.10 -8.75 12.74
C ASP A 89 7.31 -7.78 13.63
N LEU A 90 7.66 -7.68 14.91
CA LEU A 90 7.02 -6.74 15.84
C LEU A 90 7.28 -5.28 15.43
N PHE A 91 8.54 -4.92 15.20
CA PHE A 91 8.91 -3.55 14.86
C PHE A 91 8.26 -3.09 13.55
N LEU A 92 8.39 -3.90 12.49
CA LEU A 92 7.78 -3.57 11.19
C LEU A 92 6.25 -3.58 11.26
N GLY A 93 5.66 -4.48 12.05
CA GLY A 93 4.22 -4.50 12.30
C GLY A 93 3.72 -3.22 12.97
N ILE A 94 4.45 -2.70 13.97
CA ILE A 94 4.13 -1.42 14.62
C ILE A 94 4.29 -0.25 13.64
N CYS A 95 5.40 -0.19 12.89
CA CYS A 95 5.60 0.86 11.88
C CYS A 95 4.48 0.84 10.83
N TYR A 96 4.05 -0.35 10.40
CA TYR A 96 2.93 -0.53 9.48
C TYR A 96 1.62 -0.05 10.05
N ALA A 97 1.31 -0.43 11.30
CA ALA A 97 0.10 0.01 11.97
C ALA A 97 0.06 1.54 12.12
N ILE A 98 1.14 2.17 12.56
CA ILE A 98 1.24 3.62 12.73
C ILE A 98 1.05 4.36 11.40
N LEU A 99 1.76 3.92 10.35
CA LEU A 99 1.66 4.54 9.03
C LEU A 99 0.22 4.49 8.51
N ASN A 100 -0.39 3.31 8.52
CA ASN A 100 -1.75 3.14 8.01
C ASN A 100 -2.79 3.85 8.87
N PHE A 101 -2.64 3.80 10.20
CA PHE A 101 -3.50 4.55 11.11
C PHE A 101 -3.46 6.05 10.81
N GLY A 102 -2.26 6.62 10.62
CA GLY A 102 -2.10 8.03 10.25
C GLY A 102 -2.82 8.38 8.95
N VAL A 103 -2.70 7.53 7.93
CA VAL A 103 -3.39 7.71 6.63
C VAL A 103 -4.90 7.72 6.78
N PHE A 104 -5.47 6.75 7.51
CA PHE A 104 -6.92 6.70 7.73
C PHE A 104 -7.41 7.83 8.65
N TYR A 105 -6.65 8.19 9.67
CA TYR A 105 -6.97 9.30 10.56
C TYR A 105 -7.03 10.64 9.82
N LEU A 106 -6.05 10.91 8.96
CA LEU A 106 -6.03 12.12 8.13
C LEU A 106 -7.22 12.15 7.17
N ARG A 107 -7.59 10.99 6.59
CA ARG A 107 -8.79 10.88 5.73
C ARG A 107 -10.08 11.20 6.48
N LEU A 108 -10.21 10.81 7.74
CA LEU A 108 -11.42 11.09 8.52
C LEU A 108 -11.55 12.57 8.94
N ARG A 109 -10.47 13.35 8.85
CA ARG A 109 -10.45 14.77 9.22
C ARG A 109 -10.58 15.74 8.05
N GLY A 110 -10.35 15.29 6.81
CA GLY A 110 -10.45 16.10 5.59
C GLY A 110 -11.70 15.77 4.80
#